data_AF-A0A5Q4DRL6-F1
#
_entry.id   AF-A0A5Q4DRL6-F1
#
_cell.length_a   1.000
_cell.length_b   1.000
_cell.length_c   1.000
_cell.angle_alpha   90.00
_cell.angle_beta   90.00
_cell.angle_gamma   90.00
#
_symmetry.space_group_name_H-M   'P 1'
#
loop_
_entity.id
_entity.type
_entity.pdbx_description
1 polymer ?
#
loop_
_entity_poly.entity_id
_entity_poly.type
_entity_poly.pdbx_seq_one_letter_code
_entity_poly.pdbx_strand_id
1 'polypeptide(L)'
;MLDIGWMELMVVGIVALIVVGPKDLPKMFRTLGQMTAKARGMAREFQRAMDDAADSTGMKDVARDLRRATDPQGMGLDEINKLRNWDPLKDPKGKAATPPASTTQDDEDEAALDMVAAEMDALRKSRTSKAGSGAPASNPAPDTPELPAAPGVEQASPKGDKGDT
;
A
#
# COMPACT_ATOMS: atom_id res chain seq x y z
N MET A 1 -0.66 22.14 -6.36
CA MET A 1 0.57 22.75 -5.83
C MET A 1 0.86 22.06 -4.50
N LEU A 2 2.05 21.51 -4.34
CA LEU A 2 2.48 20.94 -3.06
C LEU A 2 3.34 22.02 -2.38
N ASP A 3 2.70 23.07 -1.89
CA ASP A 3 3.34 24.12 -1.08
C ASP A 3 3.66 23.62 0.35
N ILE A 4 3.92 22.31 0.50
CA ILE A 4 4.38 21.68 1.73
C ILE A 4 5.83 22.12 1.94
N GLY A 5 5.97 23.29 2.53
CA GLY A 5 7.24 23.83 2.98
C GLY A 5 7.71 23.19 4.27
N TRP A 6 8.98 23.42 4.61
CA TRP A 6 9.57 22.96 5.87
C TRP A 6 8.76 23.42 7.10
N MET A 7 8.17 24.61 7.02
CA MET A 7 7.31 25.17 8.07
C MET A 7 6.00 24.40 8.26
N GLU A 8 5.35 23.96 7.18
CA GLU A 8 4.11 23.16 7.27
C GLU A 8 4.39 21.76 7.81
N LEU A 9 5.50 21.13 7.39
CA LEU A 9 5.93 19.86 7.99
C LEU A 9 6.18 19.99 9.49
N MET A 10 6.72 21.12 9.95
CA MET A 10 6.94 21.37 11.37
C MET A 10 5.62 21.49 12.14
N VAL A 11 4.63 22.19 11.59
CA VAL A 11 3.28 22.30 12.19
C VAL A 11 2.60 20.93 12.27
N VAL A 12 2.63 20.14 11.19
CA VAL A 12 2.08 18.78 11.19
C VAL A 12 2.81 17.89 12.19
N GLY A 13 4.13 18.02 12.32
CA GLY A 13 4.92 17.32 13.32
C GLY A 13 4.44 17.63 14.75
N ILE A 14 4.23 18.91 15.08
CA ILE A 14 3.72 19.32 16.40
C ILE A 14 2.31 18.76 16.65
N VAL A 15 1.40 18.89 15.67
CA VAL A 15 0.03 18.35 15.77
C VAL A 15 0.06 16.85 15.98
N ALA A 16 0.89 16.13 15.24
CA ALA A 16 1.02 14.69 15.37
C ALA A 16 1.57 14.27 16.75
N LEU A 17 2.50 15.05 17.34
CA LEU A 17 2.99 14.82 18.70
C LEU A 17 1.90 14.99 19.76
N ILE A 18 0.97 15.93 19.57
CA ILE A 18 -0.14 16.15 20.50
C ILE A 18 -1.19 15.04 20.38
N VAL A 19 -1.56 14.67 19.16
CA VAL A 19 -2.64 13.71 18.90
C VAL A 19 -2.22 12.28 19.23
N VAL A 20 -1.05 11.86 18.76
CA VAL A 20 -0.54 10.48 18.94
C VAL A 20 0.26 10.34 20.23
N GLY A 21 0.92 11.42 20.65
CA GLY A 21 1.82 11.43 21.80
C GLY A 21 3.31 11.36 21.39
N PRO A 22 4.20 12.06 22.10
CA PRO A 22 5.61 12.18 21.73
C PRO A 22 6.41 10.89 21.86
N LYS A 23 5.89 9.89 22.59
CA LYS A 23 6.55 8.59 22.80
C LYS A 23 6.12 7.52 21.81
N ASP A 24 4.95 7.68 21.19
CA ASP A 24 4.36 6.63 20.36
C ASP A 24 4.61 6.86 18.87
N LEU A 25 4.69 8.11 18.43
CA LEU A 25 5.20 8.49 17.10
C LEU A 25 6.56 7.84 16.75
N PRO A 26 7.62 7.97 17.58
CA PRO A 26 8.92 7.37 17.26
C PRO A 26 8.90 5.84 17.26
N LYS A 27 8.04 5.21 18.08
CA LYS A 27 7.85 3.75 18.06
C LYS A 27 7.16 3.32 16.77
N MET A 28 6.10 4.02 16.34
CA MET A 28 5.39 3.76 15.09
C MET A 28 6.32 3.89 13.89
N PHE A 29 7.13 4.96 13.82
CA PHE A 29 8.12 5.12 12.76
C PHE A 29 9.18 4.03 12.77
N ARG A 30 9.60 3.52 13.94
CA ARG A 30 10.49 2.35 14.01
C ARG A 30 9.85 1.12 13.39
N THR A 31 8.59 0.83 13.71
CA THR A 31 7.88 -0.34 13.18
C THR A 31 7.61 -0.23 11.68
N LEU A 32 7.09 0.91 11.22
CA LEU A 32 6.88 1.22 9.80
C LEU A 32 8.21 1.22 9.03
N GLY A 33 9.24 1.78 9.64
CA GLY A 33 10.59 1.81 9.09
C GLY A 33 11.17 0.41 8.93
N GLN A 34 10.97 -0.49 9.90
CA GLN A 34 11.41 -1.89 9.81
C GLN A 34 10.66 -2.65 8.70
N MET A 35 9.34 -2.50 8.59
CA MET A 35 8.57 -3.08 7.48
C MET A 35 9.06 -2.56 6.13
N THR A 36 9.22 -1.25 6.01
CA THR A 36 9.70 -0.61 4.77
C THR A 36 11.13 -1.04 4.45
N ALA A 37 12.01 -1.16 5.45
CA ALA A 37 13.39 -1.59 5.27
C ALA A 37 13.46 -3.05 4.78
N LYS A 38 12.62 -3.94 5.33
CA LYS A 38 12.52 -5.33 4.89
C LYS A 38 11.99 -5.43 3.46
N ALA A 39 10.94 -4.68 3.14
CA ALA A 39 10.40 -4.59 1.78
C ALA A 39 11.45 -4.02 0.79
N ARG A 40 12.20 -2.98 1.19
CA ARG A 40 13.28 -2.40 0.39
C ARG A 40 14.46 -3.35 0.21
N GLY A 41 14.77 -4.17 1.22
CA GLY A 41 15.78 -5.23 1.13
C GLY A 41 15.36 -6.30 0.12
N MET A 42 14.13 -6.81 0.26
CA MET A 42 13.54 -7.75 -0.68
C MET A 42 13.52 -7.19 -2.10
N ALA A 43 13.06 -5.95 -2.29
CA ALA A 43 13.03 -5.29 -3.59
C ALA A 43 14.41 -5.18 -4.25
N ARG A 44 15.49 -4.98 -3.47
CA ARG A 44 16.86 -4.98 -4.01
C ARG A 44 17.29 -6.37 -4.49
N GLU A 45 16.91 -7.41 -3.76
CA GLU A 45 17.19 -8.81 -4.15
C GLU A 45 16.39 -9.19 -5.40
N PHE A 46 15.10 -8.82 -5.44
CA PHE A 46 14.27 -8.97 -6.63
C PHE A 46 14.85 -8.21 -7.81
N GLN A 47 15.28 -6.96 -7.63
CA GLN A 47 15.87 -6.17 -8.71
C GLN A 47 17.13 -6.84 -9.26
N ARG A 48 18.03 -7.35 -8.39
CA ARG A 48 19.20 -8.11 -8.83
C ARG A 48 18.82 -9.38 -9.58
N ALA A 49 17.90 -10.17 -9.03
CA ALA A 49 17.45 -11.40 -9.69
C ALA A 49 16.69 -11.13 -11.00
N MET A 50 15.94 -10.03 -11.08
CA MET A 50 15.26 -9.59 -12.30
C MET A 50 16.25 -9.04 -13.32
N ASP A 51 17.27 -8.28 -12.92
CA ASP A 51 18.30 -7.78 -13.84
C ASP A 51 19.09 -8.97 -14.44
N ASP A 52 19.49 -9.93 -13.61
CA ASP A 52 20.16 -11.17 -14.03
C ASP A 52 19.26 -12.03 -14.96
N ALA A 53 17.96 -12.14 -14.65
CA ALA A 53 17.00 -12.85 -15.48
C ALA A 53 16.63 -12.08 -16.77
N ALA A 54 16.53 -10.76 -16.72
CA ALA A 54 16.17 -9.89 -17.84
C ALA A 54 17.24 -9.86 -18.92
N ASP A 55 18.51 -9.89 -18.52
CA ASP A 55 19.64 -9.97 -19.44
C ASP A 55 19.65 -11.28 -20.26
N SER A 56 18.98 -12.34 -19.78
CA SER A 56 18.80 -13.60 -20.52
C SER A 56 17.44 -13.74 -21.22
N THR A 57 16.42 -12.97 -20.83
CA THR A 57 15.02 -13.14 -21.30
C THR A 57 14.46 -12.00 -22.14
N GLY A 58 15.23 -10.94 -22.43
CA GLY A 58 14.76 -9.82 -23.27
C GLY A 58 13.77 -8.88 -22.55
N MET A 59 13.58 -9.03 -21.24
CA MET A 59 12.70 -8.20 -20.41
C MET A 59 13.16 -6.72 -20.32
N LYS A 60 14.32 -6.40 -20.88
CA LYS A 60 14.89 -5.04 -20.99
C LYS A 60 13.97 -4.07 -21.75
N ASP A 61 13.22 -4.56 -22.73
CA ASP A 61 12.27 -3.74 -23.48
C ASP A 61 11.01 -3.43 -22.65
N VAL A 62 10.48 -4.40 -21.90
CA VAL A 62 9.36 -4.17 -20.97
C VAL A 62 9.74 -3.21 -19.84
N ALA A 63 10.95 -3.33 -19.31
CA ALA A 63 11.47 -2.38 -18.32
C ALA A 63 11.63 -0.96 -18.91
N ARG A 64 12.03 -0.85 -20.19
CA ARG A 64 12.15 0.45 -20.89
C ARG A 64 10.78 1.10 -21.12
N ASP A 65 9.80 0.32 -21.55
CA ASP A 65 8.44 0.81 -21.79
C ASP A 65 7.73 1.20 -20.49
N LEU A 66 7.89 0.39 -19.43
CA LEU A 66 7.38 0.75 -18.11
C LEU A 66 8.06 2.02 -17.58
N ARG A 67 9.37 2.16 -17.80
CA ARG A 67 10.09 3.36 -17.39
C ARG A 67 9.64 4.60 -18.15
N ARG A 68 9.38 4.49 -19.46
CA ARG A 68 8.76 5.57 -20.27
C ARG A 68 7.36 5.92 -19.79
N ALA A 69 6.56 4.92 -19.43
CA ALA A 69 5.22 5.12 -18.89
C ALA A 69 5.22 5.73 -17.48
N THR A 70 6.29 5.59 -16.71
CA THR A 70 6.40 6.18 -15.36
C THR A 70 7.20 7.48 -15.31
N ASP A 71 7.82 7.89 -16.41
CA ASP A 71 8.62 9.11 -16.46
C ASP A 71 7.71 10.34 -16.68
N PRO A 72 7.54 11.22 -15.68
CA PRO A 72 6.73 12.43 -15.82
C PRO A 72 7.26 13.38 -16.89
N GLN A 73 8.57 13.31 -17.21
CA GLN A 73 9.14 14.06 -18.33
C GLN A 73 8.77 13.41 -19.67
N GLY A 74 8.70 12.09 -19.76
CA GLY A 74 8.34 11.38 -20.99
C GLY A 74 6.94 11.73 -21.49
N MET A 75 5.93 11.65 -20.60
CA MET A 75 4.55 12.01 -20.96
C MET A 75 4.41 13.50 -21.32
N GLY A 76 5.03 14.39 -20.54
CA GLY A 76 4.92 15.83 -20.76
C GLY A 76 5.65 16.30 -22.02
N LEU A 77 6.85 15.79 -22.29
CA LEU A 77 7.59 16.15 -23.50
C LEU A 77 6.97 15.59 -24.77
N ASP A 78 6.39 14.39 -24.74
CA ASP A 78 5.72 13.81 -25.93
C ASP A 78 4.44 14.56 -26.29
N GLU A 79 3.62 14.94 -25.31
CA GLU A 79 2.46 15.81 -25.57
C GLU A 79 2.89 17.19 -26.10
N ILE A 80 3.91 17.81 -25.51
CA ILE A 80 4.43 19.11 -25.99
C ILE A 80 5.01 18.97 -27.41
N ASN A 81 5.70 17.87 -27.73
CA ASN A 81 6.19 17.60 -29.09
C ASN A 81 5.04 17.43 -30.07
N LYS A 82 3.99 16.71 -29.67
CA LYS A 82 2.81 16.45 -30.49
C LYS A 82 2.00 17.72 -30.75
N LEU A 83 1.83 18.59 -29.74
CA LEU A 83 1.21 19.91 -29.91
C LEU A 83 2.06 20.85 -30.77
N ARG A 84 3.40 20.83 -30.63
CA ARG A 84 4.29 21.68 -31.44
C ARG A 84 4.30 21.28 -32.93
N ASN A 85 4.12 20.00 -33.22
CA ASN A 85 4.09 19.48 -34.59
C ASN A 85 2.68 19.47 -35.20
N TRP A 86 1.62 19.68 -34.41
CA TRP A 86 0.26 19.86 -34.90
C TRP A 86 0.10 21.30 -35.40
N ASP A 87 0.23 21.46 -36.72
CA ASP A 87 0.09 22.73 -37.43
C ASP A 87 -1.34 22.81 -38.03
N PRO A 88 -2.28 23.54 -37.39
CA PRO A 88 -3.66 23.64 -37.87
C PRO A 88 -3.80 24.38 -39.21
N LEU A 89 -2.72 24.96 -39.74
CA LEU A 89 -2.70 25.63 -41.05
C LEU A 89 -2.26 24.71 -42.20
N LYS A 90 -1.79 23.47 -41.91
CA LYS A 90 -1.38 22.49 -42.94
C LYS A 90 -2.44 21.48 -43.35
N ASP A 91 -3.58 21.40 -42.64
CA ASP A 91 -4.72 20.53 -43.00
C ASP A 91 -5.97 21.35 -43.38
N PRO A 92 -6.09 21.86 -44.62
CA PRO A 92 -7.30 22.54 -45.09
C PRO A 92 -8.35 21.53 -45.59
N LYS A 93 -8.56 20.42 -44.88
CA LYS A 93 -9.68 19.51 -45.15
C LYS A 93 -10.38 19.15 -43.85
N GLY A 94 -11.31 20.04 -43.50
CA GLY A 94 -12.27 19.83 -42.44
C GLY A 94 -12.96 18.48 -42.58
N LYS A 95 -12.81 17.67 -41.54
CA LYS A 95 -13.84 16.69 -41.20
C LYS A 95 -14.70 17.37 -40.14
N ALA A 96 -15.70 18.10 -40.64
CA ALA A 96 -16.78 18.63 -39.82
C ALA A 96 -17.36 17.48 -38.99
N ALA A 97 -17.62 17.79 -37.73
CA ALA A 97 -18.21 16.90 -36.75
C ALA A 97 -19.39 16.14 -37.34
N THR A 98 -19.22 14.83 -37.51
CA THR A 98 -20.32 13.88 -37.45
C THR A 98 -20.28 13.36 -36.02
N PRO A 99 -21.36 13.48 -35.21
CA PRO A 99 -21.37 12.86 -33.90
C PRO A 99 -21.19 11.34 -34.10
N PRO A 100 -20.24 10.69 -33.42
CA PRO A 100 -20.20 9.23 -33.43
C PRO A 100 -21.48 8.76 -32.74
N ALA A 101 -22.42 8.28 -33.57
CA ALA A 101 -23.48 7.40 -33.12
C ALA A 101 -22.82 6.27 -32.32
N SER A 102 -23.30 6.12 -31.09
CA SER A 102 -23.08 4.96 -30.22
C SER A 102 -23.45 3.70 -30.99
N THR A 103 -22.46 2.87 -31.29
CA THR A 103 -22.50 1.45 -31.73
C THR A 103 -21.03 1.19 -32.07
N THR A 104 -20.23 0.42 -31.32
CA THR A 104 -20.36 -1.00 -31.03
C THR A 104 -19.28 -1.31 -29.98
N GLN A 105 -19.63 -1.41 -28.70
CA GLN A 105 -18.79 -2.01 -27.65
C GLN A 105 -19.65 -2.76 -26.62
N ASP A 106 -20.91 -3.04 -26.92
CA ASP A 106 -21.83 -3.64 -25.94
C ASP A 106 -21.73 -5.18 -25.89
N ASP A 107 -21.20 -5.84 -26.93
CA ASP A 107 -21.20 -7.31 -27.01
C ASP A 107 -20.04 -7.98 -26.24
N GLU A 108 -18.89 -7.31 -26.09
CA GLU A 108 -17.71 -7.88 -25.40
C GLU A 108 -17.75 -7.63 -23.89
N ASP A 109 -18.32 -6.49 -23.48
CA ASP A 109 -18.45 -6.11 -22.07
C ASP A 109 -19.58 -6.88 -21.37
N GLU A 110 -20.70 -7.15 -22.04
CA GLU A 110 -21.79 -7.99 -21.49
C GLU A 110 -21.31 -9.43 -21.22
N ALA A 111 -20.53 -10.02 -22.14
CA ALA A 111 -19.99 -11.37 -21.97
C ALA A 111 -18.94 -11.45 -20.84
N ALA A 112 -18.12 -10.40 -20.67
CA ALA A 112 -17.16 -10.32 -19.58
C ALA A 112 -17.84 -10.14 -18.21
N LEU A 113 -18.91 -9.34 -18.15
CA LEU A 113 -19.70 -9.15 -16.94
C LEU A 113 -20.46 -10.42 -16.54
N ASP A 114 -20.98 -11.19 -17.51
CA ASP A 114 -21.69 -12.44 -17.25
C ASP A 114 -20.74 -13.56 -16.77
N MET A 115 -19.51 -13.61 -17.29
CA MET A 115 -18.46 -14.52 -16.80
C MET A 115 -18.05 -14.20 -15.36
N VAL A 116 -17.90 -12.91 -15.02
CA VAL A 116 -17.58 -12.47 -13.66
C VAL A 116 -18.74 -12.71 -12.70
N ALA A 117 -19.98 -12.53 -13.15
CA ALA A 117 -21.17 -12.82 -12.36
C ALA A 117 -21.33 -14.32 -12.08
N ALA A 118 -21.10 -15.18 -13.08
CA ALA A 118 -21.11 -16.63 -12.94
C ALA A 118 -20.00 -17.14 -12.00
N GLU A 119 -18.80 -16.54 -12.07
CA GLU A 119 -17.70 -16.85 -11.15
C GLU A 119 -18.03 -16.44 -9.71
N MET A 120 -18.63 -15.27 -9.53
CA MET A 120 -19.05 -14.79 -8.20
C MET A 120 -20.17 -15.64 -7.59
N ASP A 121 -21.11 -16.15 -8.39
CA ASP A 121 -22.15 -17.08 -7.93
C ASP A 121 -21.55 -18.46 -7.57
N ALA A 122 -20.60 -18.96 -8.36
CA ALA A 122 -19.87 -20.20 -8.05
C ALA A 122 -19.06 -20.07 -6.74
N LEU A 123 -18.42 -18.93 -6.49
CA LEU A 123 -17.75 -18.63 -5.22
C LEU A 123 -18.71 -18.46 -4.05
N ARG A 124 -19.94 -18.00 -4.30
CA ARG A 124 -20.98 -17.85 -3.27
C ARG A 124 -21.56 -19.22 -2.92
N LYS A 125 -21.83 -20.05 -3.93
CA LYS A 125 -22.35 -21.42 -3.77
C LYS A 125 -21.34 -22.35 -3.12
N SER A 126 -20.04 -22.19 -3.42
CA SER A 126 -18.96 -22.92 -2.71
C SER A 126 -18.78 -22.47 -1.26
N ARG A 127 -19.02 -21.19 -0.95
CA ARG A 127 -19.08 -20.69 0.43
C ARG A 127 -20.30 -21.19 1.18
N THR A 128 -21.46 -21.27 0.55
CA THR A 128 -22.68 -21.79 1.18
C THR A 128 -22.64 -23.32 1.34
N SER A 129 -22.01 -24.06 0.44
CA SER A 129 -21.80 -25.51 0.62
C SER A 129 -20.73 -25.82 1.68
N LYS A 130 -19.74 -24.93 1.87
CA LYS A 130 -18.74 -25.05 2.95
C LYS A 130 -19.23 -24.50 4.29
N ALA A 131 -20.23 -23.63 4.32
CA ALA A 131 -20.89 -23.11 5.53
C ALA A 131 -22.11 -23.96 5.99
N GLY A 132 -22.34 -25.12 5.36
CA GLY A 132 -23.40 -26.07 5.70
C GLY A 132 -23.05 -27.06 6.82
N SER A 133 -22.14 -26.72 7.74
CA SER A 133 -21.96 -27.44 9.01
C SER A 133 -21.61 -26.46 10.12
N GLY A 134 -22.60 -26.13 10.97
CA GLY A 134 -22.40 -25.38 12.21
C GLY A 134 -23.39 -24.22 12.40
N ALA A 135 -24.51 -24.53 13.07
CA ALA A 135 -25.51 -23.59 13.55
C ALA A 135 -24.94 -22.50 14.52
N PRO A 136 -25.66 -21.38 14.75
CA PRO A 136 -25.16 -20.23 15.50
C PRO A 136 -25.36 -20.41 17.02
N ALA A 137 -24.26 -20.37 17.77
CA ALA A 137 -24.18 -20.16 19.21
C ALA A 137 -22.72 -19.75 19.49
N SER A 138 -22.33 -18.79 20.31
CA SER A 138 -22.96 -18.00 21.37
C SER A 138 -21.87 -16.98 21.78
N ASN A 139 -22.25 -15.81 22.30
CA ASN A 139 -21.38 -14.71 22.77
C ASN A 139 -20.07 -15.15 23.47
N PRO A 140 -18.95 -14.42 23.32
CA PRO A 140 -17.93 -14.40 24.34
C PRO A 140 -18.20 -13.22 25.31
N ALA A 141 -18.51 -13.56 26.56
CA ALA A 141 -18.36 -12.63 27.68
C ALA A 141 -16.85 -12.50 28.02
N PRO A 142 -16.41 -11.37 28.61
CA PRO A 142 -14.99 -11.03 28.73
C PRO A 142 -14.38 -11.63 30.00
N ASP A 143 -13.38 -12.50 29.85
CA ASP A 143 -12.56 -12.94 30.97
C ASP A 143 -11.53 -11.87 31.36
N THR A 144 -11.65 -11.43 32.61
CA THR A 144 -10.81 -10.44 33.27
C THR A 144 -9.49 -11.09 33.69
N PRO A 145 -8.31 -10.47 33.45
CA PRO A 145 -7.02 -11.05 33.85
C PRO A 145 -6.85 -11.07 35.38
N GLU A 146 -6.62 -12.26 35.92
CA GLU A 146 -6.27 -12.53 37.32
C GLU A 146 -4.86 -11.99 37.64
N LEU A 147 -4.77 -11.18 38.69
CA LEU A 147 -3.57 -10.52 39.21
C LEU A 147 -2.81 -11.49 40.15
N PRO A 148 -1.52 -11.80 39.95
CA PRO A 148 -0.78 -12.58 40.95
C PRO A 148 -0.40 -11.72 42.17
N ALA A 149 -0.79 -12.23 43.33
CA ALA A 149 -0.57 -11.68 44.65
C ALA A 149 0.93 -11.64 45.05
N ALA A 150 1.27 -10.64 45.84
CA ALA A 150 2.56 -10.42 46.49
C ALA A 150 2.93 -11.51 47.51
N PRO A 151 4.21 -11.57 47.90
CA PRO A 151 4.53 -11.87 49.29
C PRO A 151 5.45 -10.81 49.93
N GLY A 152 5.08 -10.41 51.15
CA GLY A 152 6.01 -10.32 52.28
C GLY A 152 6.91 -9.08 52.39
N VAL A 153 6.44 -8.10 53.14
CA VAL A 153 7.28 -7.13 53.86
C VAL A 153 7.99 -7.82 55.04
N GLU A 154 9.31 -7.71 55.12
CA GLU A 154 10.02 -7.75 56.41
C GLU A 154 11.25 -6.82 56.35
N GLN A 155 11.09 -5.63 56.93
CA GLN A 155 12.19 -4.75 57.30
C GLN A 155 12.65 -5.13 58.70
N ALA A 156 13.94 -5.40 58.89
CA ALA A 156 14.65 -5.14 60.14
C ALA A 156 16.18 -5.06 59.90
N SER A 157 16.74 -3.85 59.98
CA SER A 157 18.13 -3.64 60.42
C SER A 157 18.13 -3.52 61.95
N PRO A 158 19.18 -3.90 62.71
CA PRO A 158 20.31 -2.96 62.89
C PRO A 158 21.71 -3.57 63.19
N LYS A 159 22.75 -2.80 62.81
CA LYS A 159 23.96 -2.42 63.58
C LYS A 159 24.85 -3.49 64.26
N GLY A 160 26.09 -3.59 63.75
CA GLY A 160 27.35 -3.65 64.54
C GLY A 160 27.89 -5.03 64.88
N ASP A 161 29.13 -5.34 64.47
CA ASP A 161 30.29 -5.56 65.37
C ASP A 161 31.55 -5.95 64.58
N LYS A 162 32.70 -5.64 65.16
CA LYS A 162 34.07 -5.97 64.73
C LYS A 162 34.34 -7.48 64.79
N GLY A 163 35.39 -7.94 64.08
CA GLY A 163 36.22 -9.06 64.54
C GLY A 163 36.54 -10.14 63.49
N ASP A 164 37.84 -10.38 63.33
CA ASP A 164 38.52 -11.61 62.87
C ASP A 164 38.06 -12.32 61.59
N THR A 165 38.82 -12.16 60.50
CA THR A 165 39.80 -13.16 60.01
C THR A 165 40.54 -12.65 58.78
#